data_AF-A0A4Y4D5U9-F1
#
_entry.id   AF-A0A4Y4D5U9-F1
#
_cell.length_a   1.000
_cell.length_b   1.000
_cell.length_c   1.000
_cell.angle_alpha   90.00
_cell.angle_beta   90.00
_cell.angle_gamma   90.00
#
_symmetry.space_group_name_H-M   'P 1'
#
loop_
_entity.id
_entity.type
_entity.pdbx_description
1 polymer ?
#
loop_
_entity_poly.entity_id
_entity_poly.type
_entity_poly.pdbx_seq_one_letter_code
_entity_poly.pdbx_strand_id
1 'polypeptide(L)' 'MGLGDKISNAAEKASGTAKEKLGDATDNKDLQAEGAADKVSGGAKQSVENIKDAGKNLKDGLS' A
#
# COMPACT_ATOMS: atom_id res chain seq x y z
N MET A 1 -18.37 14.44 23.21
CA MET A 1 -17.12 14.31 22.43
C MET A 1 -16.00 14.94 23.24
N GLY A 2 -15.19 14.11 23.90
CA GLY A 2 -14.36 14.50 25.04
C GLY A 2 -13.00 15.04 24.62
N LEU A 3 -12.37 15.80 25.52
CA LEU A 3 -10.99 16.30 25.35
C LEU A 3 -9.99 15.16 25.07
N GLY A 4 -10.28 13.97 25.59
CA GLY A 4 -9.53 12.73 25.34
C GLY A 4 -9.52 12.31 23.87
N ASP A 5 -10.62 12.47 23.14
CA ASP A 5 -10.66 12.20 21.69
C ASP A 5 -9.71 13.13 20.94
N LYS A 6 -9.68 14.43 21.28
CA LYS A 6 -8.78 15.39 20.62
C LYS A 6 -7.30 15.09 20.92
N ILE A 7 -6.98 14.71 22.15
CA ILE A 7 -5.62 14.38 22.56
C ILE A 7 -5.16 13.07 21.92
N SER A 8 -6.02 12.04 21.91
CA SER A 8 -5.71 10.76 21.24
C SER A 8 -5.50 10.97 19.75
N ASN A 9 -6.35 11.76 19.10
CA ASN A 9 -6.23 12.05 17.68
C ASN A 9 -5.00 12.91 17.35
N ALA A 10 -4.55 13.76 18.27
CA ALA A 10 -3.32 14.54 18.13
C ALA A 10 -2.07 13.68 18.39
N ALA A 11 -2.12 12.78 19.38
CA ALA A 11 -1.05 11.85 19.72
C ALA A 11 -0.85 10.81 18.59
N GLU A 12 -1.93 10.29 18.01
CA GLU A 12 -1.86 9.40 16.84
C GLU A 12 -1.28 10.12 15.63
N LYS A 13 -1.67 11.38 15.36
CA LYS A 13 -1.06 12.18 14.30
C LYS A 13 0.42 12.44 14.53
N ALA A 14 0.80 12.78 15.77
CA ALA A 14 2.20 13.04 16.12
C ALA A 14 3.05 11.77 16.04
N SER A 15 2.54 10.63 16.53
CA SER A 15 3.21 9.33 16.48
C SER A 15 3.30 8.79 15.06
N GLY A 16 2.27 8.98 14.24
CA GLY A 16 2.27 8.67 12.80
C GLY A 16 3.31 9.50 12.04
N THR A 17 3.32 10.81 12.25
CA THR A 17 4.31 11.72 11.62
C THR A 17 5.73 11.39 12.08
N ALA A 18 5.91 11.05 13.36
CA ALA A 18 7.21 10.63 13.89
C ALA A 18 7.68 9.31 13.28
N LYS A 19 6.80 8.31 13.13
CA LYS A 19 7.12 7.04 12.44
C LYS A 19 7.43 7.26 10.96
N GLU A 20 6.69 8.13 10.29
CA GLU A 20 6.90 8.44 8.88
C GLU A 20 8.25 9.14 8.68
N LYS A 21 8.56 10.16 9.49
CA LYS A 21 9.86 10.84 9.45
C LYS A 21 11.02 9.96 9.90
N LEU A 22 10.83 9.11 10.90
CA LEU A 22 11.86 8.17 11.33
C LEU A 22 12.09 7.07 10.29
N GLY A 23 11.03 6.58 9.65
CA GLY A 23 11.13 5.62 8.55
C GLY A 23 11.85 6.19 7.34
N ASP A 24 11.55 7.43 6.98
CA ASP A 24 12.19 8.17 5.88
C ASP A 24 13.66 8.53 6.22
N ALA A 25 13.93 8.98 7.46
CA ALA A 25 15.28 9.38 7.89
C ALA A 25 16.20 8.20 8.27
N THR A 26 15.65 7.04 8.61
CA THR A 26 16.44 5.84 8.98
C THR A 26 16.96 5.10 7.74
N ASP A 27 16.53 5.46 6.51
CA ASP A 27 16.91 4.78 5.26
C ASP A 27 16.90 3.26 5.45
N ASN A 28 15.80 2.76 6.05
CA ASN A 28 15.64 1.35 6.34
C ASN A 28 15.40 0.64 5.00
N LYS A 29 16.49 0.36 4.29
CA LYS A 29 16.53 -0.28 2.97
C LYS A 29 15.70 -1.55 2.94
N ASP A 30 15.59 -2.26 4.06
CA ASP A 30 14.71 -3.42 4.21
C ASP A 30 13.21 -3.06 4.10
N LEU A 31 12.72 -2.01 4.77
CA LEU A 31 11.32 -1.58 4.66
C LEU A 31 11.00 -0.94 3.30
N GLN A 32 11.94 -0.20 2.72
CA GLN A 32 11.78 0.34 1.37
C GLN A 32 11.83 -0.76 0.30
N ALA A 33 12.68 -1.78 0.48
CA ALA A 33 12.77 -2.91 -0.45
C ALA A 33 11.53 -3.82 -0.35
N GLU A 34 11.03 -4.12 0.86
CA GLU A 34 9.77 -4.85 1.02
C GLU A 34 8.60 -4.07 0.44
N GLY A 35 8.50 -2.75 0.71
CA GLY A 35 7.45 -1.90 0.15
C GLY A 35 7.54 -1.75 -1.38
N ALA A 36 8.74 -1.71 -1.95
CA ALA A 36 8.94 -1.66 -3.40
C ALA A 36 8.64 -3.02 -4.06
N ALA A 37 9.07 -4.13 -3.45
CA ALA A 37 8.79 -5.47 -3.92
C ALA A 37 7.29 -5.81 -3.85
N ASP A 38 6.60 -5.35 -2.80
CA ASP A 38 5.16 -5.52 -2.65
C ASP A 38 4.38 -4.64 -3.65
N LYS A 39 4.80 -3.38 -3.89
CA LYS A 39 4.22 -2.53 -4.95
C LYS A 39 4.43 -3.11 -6.35
N VAL A 40 5.61 -3.67 -6.63
CA VAL A 40 5.90 -4.32 -7.91
C VAL A 40 5.08 -5.59 -8.06
N SER A 41 5.00 -6.43 -7.01
CA SER A 41 4.22 -7.66 -7.04
C SER A 41 2.73 -7.42 -7.14
N GLY A 42 2.18 -6.47 -6.37
CA GLY A 42 0.77 -6.09 -6.40
C GLY A 42 0.37 -5.49 -7.75
N GLY A 43 1.15 -4.53 -8.27
CA GLY A 43 0.90 -3.91 -9.56
C GLY A 43 1.01 -4.88 -10.74
N ALA A 44 2.00 -5.78 -10.71
CA ALA A 44 2.19 -6.81 -11.72
C ALA A 44 1.08 -7.86 -11.69
N LYS A 45 0.68 -8.36 -10.50
CA LYS A 45 -0.41 -9.34 -10.37
C LYS A 45 -1.73 -8.80 -10.88
N GLN A 46 -2.08 -7.56 -10.52
CA GLN A 46 -3.33 -6.94 -10.97
C GLN A 46 -3.34 -6.73 -12.50
N SER A 47 -2.20 -6.34 -13.09
CA SER A 47 -2.10 -6.18 -14.54
C SER A 47 -2.18 -7.52 -15.29
N VAL A 48 -1.55 -8.56 -14.74
CA VAL A 48 -1.60 -9.92 -15.30
C VAL A 48 -2.99 -10.53 -15.17
N GLU A 49 -3.66 -10.37 -14.03
CA GLU A 49 -5.05 -10.82 -13.85
C GLU A 49 -5.99 -10.11 -14.83
N ASN A 50 -5.91 -8.78 -14.97
CA ASN A 50 -6.75 -8.05 -15.93
C ASN A 50 -6.56 -8.51 -17.38
N ILE A 51 -5.31 -8.75 -17.82
CA ILE A 51 -5.02 -9.26 -19.17
C ILE A 51 -5.55 -10.68 -19.34
N LYS A 52 -5.37 -11.54 -18.32
CA LYS A 52 -5.82 -12.92 -18.36
C LYS A 52 -7.34 -13.01 -18.38
N ASP A 53 -8.02 -12.19 -17.59
CA ASP A 53 -9.48 -12.14 -17.53
C ASP A 53 -10.07 -11.60 -18.85
N ALA A 54 -9.52 -10.52 -19.39
CA ALA A 54 -9.91 -9.99 -20.70
C ALA A 54 -9.70 -11.02 -21.83
N GLY A 55 -8.56 -11.72 -21.81
CA GLY A 55 -8.27 -12.79 -22.77
C GLY A 55 -9.21 -14.00 -22.64
N LYS A 56 -9.62 -14.33 -21.41
CA LYS A 56 -10.58 -15.41 -21.14
C LYS A 56 -11.98 -15.04 -21.66
N ASN A 57 -12.46 -13.84 -21.34
CA ASN A 57 -13.75 -13.34 -21.81
C ASN A 57 -13.82 -13.25 -23.34
N LEU A 58 -12.74 -12.82 -24.00
CA LEU A 58 -12.66 -12.77 -25.45
C LEU A 58 -12.71 -14.17 -26.07
N LYS A 59 -12.01 -15.15 -25.48
CA LYS A 59 -12.02 -16.54 -25.95
C LYS A 59 -13.39 -17.20 -25.76
N ASP A 60 -14.06 -16.93 -24.64
CA ASP A 60 -15.38 -17.47 -24.32
C ASP A 60 -16.47 -16.88 -25.24
N GLY A 61 -16.41 -15.58 -25.53
CA GLY A 61 -17.35 -14.92 -26.44
C GLY A 61 -17.14 -15.21 -27.93
N LEU A 62 -16.00 -15.82 -28.31
CA LEU A 62 -15.70 -16.24 -29.68
C LEU A 62 -15.96 -17.74 -29.92
N SER A 63 -16.26 -18.51 -28.87
CA SER A 63 -16.47 -19.98 -28.93
C SER A 63 -17.94 -20.35 -29.08
#